data_AF-A0A061RZM9-F1
#
_entry.id   AF-A0A061RZM9-F1
#
_cell.length_a   1.000
_cell.length_b   1.000
_cell.length_c   1.000
_cell.angle_alpha   90.00
_cell.angle_beta   90.00
_cell.angle_gamma   90.00
#
_symmetry.space_group_name_H-M   'P 1'
#
loop_
_entity.id
_entity.type
_entity.pdbx_description
1 polymer ?
#
loop_
_entity_poly.entity_id
_entity_poly.type
_entity_poly.pdbx_seq_one_letter_code
_entity_poly.pdbx_strand_id
1 'polypeptide(L)' 'MCLLAGLITKIKTAKVLSINGNYSDSYLTLIKRMLRKKPSLRPSAEEALRSPFLYSTLLETVKLALEIQPDT' A
#
# COMPACT_ATOMS: atom_id res chain seq x y z
N MET A 1 -12.56 24.87 -14.90
CA MET A 1 -11.49 24.55 -13.93
C MET A 1 -10.67 23.39 -14.49
N CYS A 2 -9.36 23.55 -14.68
CA CYS A 2 -8.50 22.47 -15.19
C CYS A 2 -8.54 21.26 -14.25
N LEU A 3 -8.89 20.09 -14.79
CA LEU A 3 -8.99 18.82 -14.06
C LEU A 3 -7.73 18.50 -13.24
N LEU A 4 -6.56 18.87 -13.76
CA LEU A 4 -5.27 18.69 -13.09
C LEU A 4 -5.15 19.51 -11.79
N ALA A 5 -5.57 20.77 -11.79
CA ALA A 5 -5.53 21.63 -10.60
C ALA A 5 -6.49 21.12 -9.51
N GLY A 6 -7.64 20.59 -9.93
CA GLY A 6 -8.58 19.91 -9.04
C GLY A 6 -7.97 18.66 -8.41
N LEU A 7 -7.28 17.83 -9.21
CA LEU A 7 -6.63 16.61 -8.73
C LEU A 7 -5.49 16.91 -7.74
N ILE A 8 -4.62 17.87 -8.07
CA ILE A 8 -3.52 18.29 -7.19
C ILE A 8 -4.09 18.77 -5.84
N THR A 9 -5.13 19.59 -5.87
CA THR A 9 -5.79 20.09 -4.67
C THR A 9 -6.34 18.93 -3.83
N LYS A 10 -7.04 17.98 -4.47
CA LYS A 10 -7.56 16.77 -3.80
C LYS A 10 -6.46 15.94 -3.17
N ILE A 11 -5.33 15.72 -3.85
CA ILE A 11 -4.19 14.98 -3.28
C ILE A 11 -3.59 15.72 -2.09
N LYS A 12 -3.46 17.05 -2.14
CA LYS A 12 -2.91 17.84 -1.04
C LYS A 12 -3.83 17.83 0.19
N THR A 13 -5.14 18.05 -0.01
CA THR A 13 -6.09 18.25 1.09
C THR A 13 -6.80 16.97 1.54
N ALA A 14 -6.73 15.87 0.78
CA ALA A 14 -7.41 14.62 1.12
C ALA A 14 -7.05 14.17 2.54
N LYS A 15 -8.05 14.03 3.39
CA LYS A 15 -7.92 13.22 4.60
C LYS A 15 -7.97 11.76 4.18
N VAL A 16 -7.20 10.90 4.82
CA VAL A 16 -7.39 9.46 4.65
C VAL A 16 -8.76 9.17 5.24
N LEU A 17 -9.77 9.11 4.37
CA LEU A 17 -11.15 8.87 4.76
C LEU A 17 -11.26 7.51 5.45
N SER A 18 -12.35 7.32 6.21
CA SER A 18 -12.73 5.98 6.64
C SER A 18 -12.94 5.13 5.40
N ILE A 19 -11.93 4.33 5.05
CA ILE A 19 -12.08 3.24 4.10
C ILE A 19 -13.23 2.38 4.64
N ASN A 20 -14.17 2.02 3.77
CA ASN A 20 -15.40 1.30 4.15
C ASN A 20 -15.09 0.12 5.09
N GLY A 21 -15.95 -0.11 6.08
CA GLY A 21 -15.70 -1.05 7.19
C GLY A 21 -15.64 -2.54 6.83
N ASN A 22 -15.62 -2.89 5.54
CA ASN A 22 -15.58 -4.28 5.07
C ASN A 22 -14.15 -4.84 4.95
N TYR A 23 -13.13 -4.05 5.30
CA TYR A 23 -11.73 -4.48 5.30
C TYR A 23 -11.24 -4.79 6.71
N SER A 24 -10.27 -5.69 6.81
CA SER A 24 -9.61 -6.01 8.08
C SER A 24 -8.85 -4.79 8.64
N ASP A 25 -8.77 -4.71 9.97
CA ASP A 25 -8.05 -3.63 10.66
C ASP A 25 -6.57 -3.56 10.26
N SER A 26 -5.95 -4.71 9.97
CA SER A 26 -4.56 -4.80 9.52
C SER A 26 -4.37 -4.14 8.15
N TYR A 27 -5.28 -4.39 7.21
CA TYR A 27 -5.29 -3.74 5.90
C TYR A 27 -5.52 -2.23 6.03
N LEU A 28 -6.53 -1.83 6.81
CA LEU A 28 -6.84 -0.42 7.05
C LEU A 28 -5.67 0.35 7.66
N THR A 29 -4.97 -0.28 8.61
CA THR A 29 -3.78 0.29 9.27
C THR A 29 -2.63 0.47 8.27
N LEU A 30 -2.39 -0.52 7.41
CA LEU A 30 -1.35 -0.44 6.39
C LEU A 30 -1.62 0.71 5.40
N ILE A 31 -2.84 0.80 4.84
CA ILE A 31 -3.19 1.86 3.89
C ILE A 31 -3.07 3.25 4.53
N LYS A 32 -3.51 3.43 5.78
CA LYS A 32 -3.35 4.70 6.51
C LYS A 32 -1.87 5.10 6.66
N ARG A 33 -0.97 4.15 6.88
CA ARG A 33 0.48 4.42 6.97
C ARG A 33 1.06 4.82 5.60
N MET A 34 0.64 4.17 4.52
CA MET A 34 1.13 4.45 3.16
C MET A 34 0.65 5.81 2.62
N LEU A 35 -0.57 6.24 2.97
CA LEU A 35 -1.16 7.51 2.49
C LEU A 35 -0.81 8.74 3.34
N ARG A 36 0.16 8.64 4.25
CA ARG A 36 0.61 9.78 5.07
C ARG A 36 1.14 10.91 4.18
N LYS A 37 0.77 12.15 4.51
CA LYS A 37 1.15 13.35 3.73
C LYS A 37 2.66 13.54 3.68
N LYS A 38 3.32 13.44 4.83
CA LYS A 38 4.78 13.54 4.93
C LYS A 38 5.42 12.23 4.41
N PRO A 39 6.25 12.30 3.35
CA PRO A 39 6.87 11.11 2.77
C PRO A 39 7.73 10.32 3.77
N SER A 40 8.48 11.01 4.63
CA SER A 40 9.35 10.39 5.65
C SER A 40 8.60 9.60 6.73
N LEU A 41 7.28 9.77 6.83
CA LEU A 41 6.45 9.00 7.78
C LEU A 41 5.83 7.75 7.15
N ARG A 42 5.97 7.57 5.83
CA ARG A 42 5.47 6.39 5.12
C ARG A 42 6.44 5.23 5.34
N PRO A 43 5.94 3.99 5.41
CA PRO A 43 6.80 2.83 5.47
C PRO A 43 7.59 2.68 4.16
N SER A 44 8.80 2.12 4.25
CA SER A 44 9.49 1.58 3.10
C SER A 44 8.71 0.38 2.52
N ALA A 45 9.06 -0.05 1.31
CA ALA A 45 8.49 -1.27 0.73
C ALA A 45 8.75 -2.47 1.63
N GLU A 46 9.97 -2.63 2.14
CA GLU A 46 10.35 -3.70 3.05
C GLU A 46 9.51 -3.69 4.35
N GLU A 47 9.31 -2.53 4.96
CA GLU A 47 8.49 -2.38 6.16
C GLU A 47 7.00 -2.69 5.91
N ALA A 48 6.48 -2.37 4.71
CA ALA A 48 5.12 -2.70 4.32
C ALA A 48 4.94 -4.22 4.14
N LEU A 49 5.92 -4.89 3.52
CA LEU A 49 5.91 -6.33 3.27
C LEU A 49 5.95 -7.16 4.56
N ARG A 50 6.46 -6.60 5.67
CA ARG A 50 6.39 -7.22 7.01
C ARG A 50 4.97 -7.24 7.60
N SER A 51 3.99 -6.59 6.98
CA SER A 51 2.59 -6.68 7.39
C SER A 51 2.12 -8.14 7.31
N PRO A 52 1.53 -8.72 8.37
CA PRO A 52 1.06 -10.11 8.36
C PRO A 52 0.14 -10.43 7.17
N PHE A 53 -0.67 -9.45 6.75
CA PHE A 53 -1.56 -9.57 5.60
C PHE A 53 -0.82 -9.71 4.27
N LEU A 54 0.26 -8.93 4.08
CA LEU A 54 1.02 -8.97 2.82
C LEU A 54 2.00 -10.13 2.79
N TYR A 55 2.65 -10.40 3.92
CA TYR A 55 3.67 -11.45 4.02
C TYR A 55 3.12 -12.83 3.63
N SER A 56 1.91 -13.20 4.11
CA SER A 56 1.31 -14.49 3.79
C SER A 56 0.96 -14.63 2.31
N THR A 57 0.43 -13.58 1.67
CA THR A 57 0.04 -13.61 0.25
C THR A 57 1.24 -13.59 -0.68
N LEU A 58 2.28 -12.83 -0.33
CA LEU A 58 3.48 -12.71 -1.14
C LEU A 58 4.38 -13.93 -1.03
N LEU A 59 4.39 -14.66 0.09
CA LEU A 59 5.22 -15.85 0.21
C LEU A 59 4.89 -16.89 -0.86
N GLU A 60 3.60 -17.10 -1.18
CA GLU A 60 3.19 -18.01 -2.25
C GLU A 60 3.58 -17.48 -3.63
N THR A 61 3.35 -16.20 -3.90
CA THR A 61 3.70 -15.58 -5.18
C THR A 61 5.23 -15.57 -5.42
N VAL A 62 6.01 -15.31 -4.36
CA VAL A 62 7.48 -15.31 -4.42
C VAL A 62 8.01 -16.72 -4.56
N LYS A 63 7.44 -17.72 -3.87
CA LYS A 63 7.78 -19.14 -4.08
C LYS A 63 7.54 -19.54 -5.54
N LEU A 64 6.38 -19.20 -6.10
CA LEU A 64 6.08 -19.45 -7.52
C LEU A 64 7.06 -18.71 -8.45
N ALA A 65 7.39 -17.45 -8.17
CA ALA A 65 8.32 -16.69 -9.00
C ALA A 65 9.77 -17.21 -8.94
N LEU A 66 10.19 -17.77 -7.80
CA LEU A 66 11.53 -18.36 -7.61
C LEU A 66 11.62 -19.80 -8.11
N GLU A 67 10.51 -20.55 -8.08
CA GLU A 67 10.41 -21.90 -8.67
C GLU A 67 10.34 -21.86 -10.21
N ILE A 68 10.06 -20.71 -10.82
CA ILE A 68 10.13 -20.46 -12.29
C ILE A 68 11.46 -19.77 -12.66
N GLN A 69 12.58 -20.22 -12.11
CA GLN A 69 13.86 -20.03 -12.81
C GLN A 69 14.15 -21.31 -13.62
N PRO A 70 13.83 -21.36 -14.93
CA PRO A 70 14.48 -22.33 -15.79
C PRO A 70 15.97 -21.97 -15.84
N ASP A 71 16.81 -22.90 -15.39
CA ASP A 71 18.26 -22.83 -15.50
C ASP A 71 18.64 -22.40 -16.93
N THR A 72 19.20 -21.20 -17.08
CA THR A 72 19.94 -20.80 -18.27
C THR A 72 21.11 -19.90 -17.91
#